data_AF-A0A957U3V8-F1
#
_entry.id   AF-A0A957U3V8-F1
#
_cell.length_a   1.000
_cell.length_b   1.000
_cell.length_c   1.000
_cell.angle_alpha   90.00
_cell.angle_beta   90.00
_cell.angle_gamma   90.00
#
_symmetry.space_group_name_H-M   'P 1'
#
loop_
_entity.id
_entity.type
_entity.pdbx_description
1 polymer ?
#
loop_
_entity_poly.entity_id
_entity_poly.type
_entity_poly.pdbx_seq_one_letter_code
_entity_poly.pdbx_strand_id
1 'polypeptide(L)'
;TRELNGVYYPEWTDGTEFTLEFEWEPLMFAMSNGDESALALFEPEEYGADAAGAVYTVEGIYAFADGDEPRYARAYFADGWLQHVFTFTNSGGTGAAREVIPSPGDSFTILQKWMDLDAQGNIVAVEQQTGDTLVFNQETLSWQELDAAIGEYVIGYIVEDLDGNSKSTYATISVE
;
A
#
# COMPACT_ATOMS: atom_id res chain seq x y z
N THR A 1 18.62 -10.47 23.33
CA THR A 1 18.68 -10.58 21.85
C THR A 1 19.76 -11.57 21.49
N ARG A 2 19.56 -12.36 20.43
CA ARG A 2 20.54 -13.31 19.90
C ARG A 2 20.97 -12.87 18.50
N GLU A 3 22.16 -13.30 18.09
CA GLU A 3 22.72 -13.04 16.77
C GLU A 3 22.84 -14.35 15.99
N LEU A 4 22.33 -14.36 14.76
CA LEU A 4 22.54 -15.45 13.80
C LEU A 4 22.87 -14.85 12.44
N ASN A 5 24.04 -15.18 11.89
CA ASN A 5 24.53 -14.66 10.61
C ASN A 5 24.49 -13.12 10.50
N GLY A 6 24.77 -12.40 11.60
CA GLY A 6 24.73 -10.93 11.65
C GLY A 6 23.34 -10.31 11.80
N VAL A 7 22.28 -11.12 11.92
CA VAL A 7 20.91 -10.65 12.19
C VAL A 7 20.62 -10.77 13.68
N TYR A 8 20.21 -9.65 14.29
CA TYR A 8 19.79 -9.58 15.69
C TYR A 8 18.30 -9.88 15.80
N TYR A 9 17.94 -10.84 16.65
CA TYR A 9 16.54 -11.15 16.95
C TYR A 9 16.28 -11.15 18.47
N PRO A 10 15.05 -10.86 18.91
CA PRO A 10 14.67 -10.94 20.31
C PRO A 10 14.91 -12.37 20.84
N GLU A 11 15.38 -12.48 22.08
CA GLU A 11 15.45 -13.79 22.74
C GLU A 11 14.09 -14.05 23.37
N TRP A 12 13.25 -14.83 22.68
CA TRP A 12 11.97 -15.26 23.21
C TRP A 12 12.21 -16.44 24.16
N THR A 13 12.22 -16.20 25.48
CA THR A 13 12.17 -17.30 26.46
C THR A 13 10.78 -17.94 26.47
N ASP A 14 10.72 -19.27 26.59
CA ASP A 14 9.44 -20.00 26.73
C ASP A 14 8.58 -19.38 27.84
N GLY A 15 7.33 -19.03 27.51
CA GLY A 15 6.38 -18.43 28.45
C GLY A 15 6.50 -16.92 28.64
N THR A 16 7.31 -16.23 27.84
CA THR A 16 7.34 -14.76 27.84
C THR A 16 6.26 -14.24 26.91
N GLU A 17 5.26 -13.55 27.45
CA GLU A 17 4.29 -12.81 26.65
C GLU A 17 4.96 -11.55 26.10
N PHE A 18 4.78 -11.33 24.80
CA PHE A 18 5.18 -10.10 24.13
C PHE A 18 3.94 -9.23 23.97
N THR A 19 3.93 -8.07 24.62
CA THR A 19 2.88 -7.07 24.43
C THR A 19 3.37 -6.05 23.42
N LEU A 20 2.69 -5.99 22.28
CA LEU A 20 2.84 -4.91 21.30
C LEU A 20 1.82 -3.83 21.64
N GLU A 21 2.28 -2.61 21.88
CA GLU A 21 1.45 -1.42 21.99
C GLU A 21 1.74 -0.54 20.78
N PHE A 22 0.68 -0.06 20.14
CA PHE A 22 0.78 0.81 18.98
C PHE A 22 -0.31 1.87 19.10
N GLU A 23 0.10 3.12 19.05
CA GLU A 23 -0.79 4.26 18.98
C GLU A 23 -1.20 4.46 17.53
N TRP A 24 -2.49 4.33 17.27
CA TRP A 24 -3.04 4.52 15.93
C TRP A 24 -3.60 5.93 15.79
N GLU A 25 -3.16 6.64 14.75
CA GLU A 25 -3.77 7.87 14.29
C GLU A 25 -4.70 7.56 13.12
N PRO A 26 -5.93 8.13 13.08
CA PRO A 26 -6.91 7.91 12.02
C PRO A 26 -6.51 8.59 10.71
N LEU A 27 -5.44 8.12 10.08
CA LEU A 27 -4.94 8.64 8.82
C LEU A 27 -5.23 7.66 7.68
N MET A 28 -5.64 8.23 6.55
CA MET A 28 -5.76 7.57 5.25
C MET A 28 -4.75 8.22 4.29
N PHE A 29 -4.38 7.50 3.24
CA PHE A 29 -3.44 8.02 2.25
C PHE A 29 -4.13 8.18 0.90
N ALA A 30 -3.78 9.26 0.22
CA ALA A 30 -4.17 9.54 -1.14
C ALA A 30 -2.96 9.77 -2.03
N MET A 31 -3.14 9.50 -3.31
CA MET A 31 -2.25 9.98 -4.35
C MET A 31 -2.80 11.31 -4.85
N SER A 32 -1.92 12.27 -5.16
CA SER A 32 -2.31 13.60 -5.63
C SER A 32 -1.51 13.99 -6.86
N ASN A 33 -2.14 14.70 -7.79
CA ASN A 33 -1.45 15.38 -8.89
C ASN A 33 -1.28 16.89 -8.64
N GLY A 34 -1.54 17.36 -7.42
CA GLY A 34 -1.50 18.78 -7.04
C GLY A 34 -2.84 19.53 -7.21
N ASP A 35 -3.72 19.07 -8.10
CA ASP A 35 -5.05 19.64 -8.33
C ASP A 35 -6.17 18.76 -7.75
N GLU A 36 -6.02 17.44 -7.90
CA GLU A 36 -6.94 16.39 -7.48
C GLU A 36 -6.20 15.38 -6.61
N SER A 37 -6.92 14.80 -5.66
CA SER A 37 -6.42 13.72 -4.80
C SER A 37 -7.40 12.55 -4.81
N ALA A 38 -6.85 11.34 -4.82
CA ALA A 38 -7.60 10.09 -4.90
C ALA A 38 -7.10 9.10 -3.85
N LEU A 39 -8.02 8.48 -3.11
CA LEU A 39 -7.69 7.52 -2.07
C LEU A 39 -6.93 6.32 -2.65
N ALA A 40 -5.80 5.97 -2.04
CA ALA A 40 -4.92 4.91 -2.53
C ALA A 40 -4.37 4.07 -1.36
N LEU A 41 -4.26 2.76 -1.59
CA LEU A 41 -3.57 1.87 -0.68
C LEU A 41 -2.07 1.89 -1.00
N PHE A 42 -1.27 2.49 -0.11
CA PHE A 42 0.18 2.46 -0.18
C PHE A 42 0.70 1.20 0.53
N GLU A 43 1.08 0.19 -0.24
CA GLU A 43 1.65 -1.06 0.30
C GLU A 43 3.17 -0.90 0.48
N PRO A 44 3.71 -1.14 1.69
CA PRO A 44 5.15 -1.07 1.91
C PRO A 44 5.88 -2.17 1.13
N GLU A 45 6.82 -1.78 0.28
CA GLU A 45 7.70 -2.69 -0.46
C GLU A 45 9.04 -2.85 0.29
N GLU A 46 9.59 -1.74 0.80
CA GLU A 46 10.82 -1.72 1.60
C GLU A 46 10.64 -0.83 2.82
N TYR A 47 10.82 -1.39 4.01
CA TYR A 47 10.86 -0.62 5.24
C TYR A 47 12.25 0.01 5.39
N GLY A 48 12.33 1.32 5.20
CA GLY A 48 13.58 2.08 5.36
C GLY A 48 14.06 2.12 6.80
N ALA A 49 15.34 2.47 6.99
CA ALA A 49 15.89 2.76 8.32
C ALA A 49 15.20 3.97 8.99
N ASP A 50 14.64 4.86 8.16
CA ASP A 50 13.74 5.94 8.54
C ASP A 50 12.62 6.06 7.49
N ALA A 51 11.67 6.98 7.73
CA ALA A 51 10.52 7.18 6.84
C ALA A 51 10.92 7.64 5.42
N ALA A 52 12.03 8.37 5.26
CA ALA A 52 12.49 8.84 3.96
C ALA A 52 13.11 7.71 3.13
N GLY A 53 13.70 6.71 3.79
CA GLY A 53 14.20 5.49 3.15
C GLY A 53 13.14 4.43 2.86
N ALA A 54 11.88 4.63 3.27
CA ALA A 54 10.81 3.67 3.01
C ALA A 54 10.26 3.81 1.59
N VAL A 55 10.03 2.66 0.95
CA VAL A 55 9.44 2.60 -0.40
C VAL A 55 8.06 2.00 -0.30
N TYR A 56 7.09 2.73 -0.82
CA TYR A 56 5.69 2.32 -0.89
C TYR A 56 5.28 2.16 -2.34
N THR A 57 4.30 1.29 -2.56
CA THR A 57 3.76 1.04 -3.89
C THR A 57 2.26 1.23 -3.92
N VAL A 58 1.76 1.73 -5.04
CA VAL A 58 0.34 1.81 -5.35
C VAL A 58 0.11 1.02 -6.64
N GLU A 59 -0.82 0.07 -6.58
CA GLU A 59 -1.23 -0.70 -7.75
C GLU A 59 -2.30 0.05 -8.55
N GLY A 60 -2.25 -0.08 -9.88
CA GLY A 60 -3.15 0.66 -10.76
C GLY A 60 -3.13 0.20 -12.21
N ILE A 61 -3.81 0.99 -13.04
CA ILE A 61 -3.83 0.86 -14.50
C ILE A 61 -3.27 2.17 -15.07
N TYR A 62 -2.19 2.08 -15.82
CA TYR A 62 -1.59 3.18 -16.54
C TYR A 62 -2.15 3.27 -17.96
N ALA A 63 -2.61 4.45 -18.37
CA ALA A 63 -3.05 4.72 -19.72
C ALA A 63 -2.24 5.86 -20.35
N PHE A 64 -1.79 5.64 -21.58
CA PHE A 64 -0.95 6.58 -22.32
C PHE A 64 -1.82 7.64 -23.03
N ALA A 65 -1.35 8.88 -23.06
CA ALA A 65 -2.04 10.01 -23.70
C ALA A 65 -2.22 9.84 -25.22
N ASP A 66 -1.34 9.08 -25.85
CA ASP A 66 -1.38 8.76 -27.29
C ASP A 66 -2.42 7.69 -27.66
N GLY A 67 -3.06 7.09 -26.66
CA GLY A 67 -4.10 6.07 -26.82
C GLY A 67 -3.58 4.64 -26.95
N ASP A 68 -2.30 4.39 -26.64
CA ASP A 68 -1.79 3.03 -26.49
C ASP A 68 -2.57 2.24 -25.42
N GLU A 69 -2.59 0.91 -25.56
CA GLU A 69 -3.38 0.03 -24.70
C GLU A 69 -3.00 0.22 -23.21
N PRO A 70 -4.00 0.47 -22.33
CA PRO A 70 -3.75 0.59 -20.90
C PRO A 70 -3.14 -0.67 -20.31
N ARG A 71 -2.25 -0.51 -19.33
CA ARG A 71 -1.53 -1.64 -18.72
C ARG A 71 -1.65 -1.61 -17.22
N TYR A 72 -1.66 -2.80 -16.63
CA TYR A 72 -1.42 -2.93 -15.21
C TYR A 72 -0.09 -2.26 -14.86
N ALA A 73 -0.09 -1.48 -13.78
CA ALA A 73 1.06 -0.71 -13.36
C ALA A 73 1.22 -0.72 -11.84
N ARG A 74 2.47 -0.49 -11.43
CA ARG A 74 2.84 -0.23 -10.04
C ARG A 74 3.61 1.08 -10.00
N ALA A 75 3.10 2.01 -9.20
CA ALA A 75 3.73 3.28 -8.91
C ALA A 75 4.52 3.16 -7.61
N TYR A 76 5.80 3.54 -7.64
CA TYR A 76 6.71 3.48 -6.50
C TYR A 76 6.95 4.88 -5.95
N PHE A 77 6.72 5.04 -4.65
CA PHE A 77 6.87 6.29 -3.94
C PHE A 77 7.95 6.19 -2.86
N ALA A 78 8.71 7.27 -2.70
CA ALA A 78 9.63 7.48 -1.60
C ALA A 78 9.69 8.98 -1.28
N ASP A 79 9.86 9.30 0.01
CA ASP A 79 9.97 10.68 0.51
C ASP A 79 8.84 11.63 0.04
N GLY A 80 7.60 11.15 -0.08
CA GLY A 80 6.46 11.97 -0.50
C GLY A 80 6.13 11.91 -1.98
N TRP A 81 7.04 11.41 -2.82
CA TRP A 81 6.98 11.64 -4.26
C TRP A 81 7.08 10.33 -5.05
N LEU A 82 6.39 10.31 -6.19
CA LEU A 82 6.53 9.25 -7.17
C LEU A 82 7.96 9.22 -7.72
N GLN A 83 8.61 8.07 -7.60
CA GLN A 83 9.97 7.82 -8.08
C GLN A 83 9.96 7.06 -9.41
N HIS A 84 9.13 6.01 -9.51
CA HIS A 84 9.08 5.13 -10.68
C HIS A 84 7.66 4.65 -10.97
N VAL A 85 7.38 4.39 -12.24
CA VAL A 85 6.19 3.63 -12.67
C VAL A 85 6.64 2.46 -13.50
N PHE A 86 6.22 1.25 -13.12
CA PHE A 86 6.44 0.06 -13.90
C PHE A 86 5.12 -0.47 -14.44
N THR A 87 5.06 -0.71 -15.74
CA THR A 87 3.94 -1.42 -16.39
C THR A 87 4.28 -2.88 -16.62
N PHE A 88 3.27 -3.74 -16.62
CA PHE A 88 3.41 -5.18 -16.75
C PHE A 88 2.67 -5.67 -17.99
N THR A 89 3.19 -6.72 -18.64
CA THR A 89 2.58 -7.27 -19.87
C THR A 89 1.28 -8.01 -19.61
N ASN A 90 1.06 -8.51 -18.40
CA ASN A 90 -0.15 -9.23 -18.01
C ASN A 90 -0.84 -8.53 -16.83
N SER A 91 -2.08 -8.92 -16.55
CA SER A 91 -2.82 -8.51 -15.37
C SER A 91 -2.17 -8.96 -14.06
N GLY A 92 -2.51 -8.27 -12.96
CA GLY A 92 -2.08 -8.61 -11.60
C GLY A 92 -0.57 -8.51 -11.37
N GLY A 93 0.11 -7.63 -12.11
CA GLY A 93 1.55 -7.40 -11.94
C GLY A 93 2.43 -8.54 -12.43
N THR A 94 1.92 -9.45 -13.25
CA THR A 94 2.68 -10.59 -13.76
C THR A 94 3.30 -10.33 -15.14
N GLY A 95 4.34 -11.09 -15.48
CA GLY A 95 5.03 -10.97 -16.77
C GLY A 95 6.20 -9.97 -16.73
N ALA A 96 6.60 -9.49 -17.91
CA ALA A 96 7.77 -8.62 -18.02
C ALA A 96 7.41 -7.19 -17.59
N ALA A 97 8.12 -6.67 -16.58
CA ALA A 97 8.01 -5.28 -16.17
C ALA A 97 8.76 -4.35 -17.12
N ARG A 98 8.22 -3.15 -17.34
CA ARG A 98 8.87 -2.07 -18.08
C ARG A 98 8.65 -0.75 -17.36
N GLU A 99 9.74 -0.05 -17.10
CA GLU A 99 9.67 1.32 -16.59
C GLU A 99 9.01 2.23 -17.63
N VAL A 100 8.14 3.11 -17.16
CA VAL A 100 7.50 4.17 -17.93
C VAL A 100 7.85 5.49 -17.27
N ILE A 101 8.27 6.46 -18.09
CA ILE A 101 8.47 7.84 -17.65
C ILE A 101 7.18 8.60 -17.97
N PRO A 102 6.41 9.04 -16.97
CA PRO A 102 5.13 9.68 -17.23
C PRO A 102 5.25 10.97 -18.02
N SER A 103 4.35 11.16 -18.98
CA SER A 103 4.22 12.38 -19.76
C SER A 103 2.91 13.10 -19.42
N PRO A 104 2.86 14.44 -19.54
CA PRO A 104 1.63 15.18 -19.33
C PRO A 104 0.48 14.65 -20.21
N GLY A 105 -0.65 14.34 -19.60
CA GLY A 105 -1.82 13.74 -20.26
C GLY A 105 -1.92 12.22 -20.12
N ASP A 106 -0.84 11.53 -19.72
CA ASP A 106 -0.95 10.14 -19.27
C ASP A 106 -1.83 10.08 -18.01
N SER A 107 -2.34 8.91 -17.67
CA SER A 107 -3.18 8.75 -16.47
C SER A 107 -2.91 7.46 -15.72
N PHE A 108 -3.19 7.51 -14.42
CA PHE A 108 -3.09 6.37 -13.51
C PHE A 108 -4.43 6.18 -12.80
N THR A 109 -5.09 5.05 -13.06
CA THR A 109 -6.32 4.64 -12.36
C THR A 109 -5.94 3.73 -11.22
N ILE A 110 -6.25 4.11 -9.99
CA ILE A 110 -5.90 3.34 -8.79
C ILE A 110 -6.69 2.03 -8.76
N LEU A 111 -6.03 0.94 -8.39
CA LEU A 111 -6.70 -0.31 -8.06
C LEU A 111 -6.89 -0.39 -6.54
N GLN A 112 -8.13 -0.33 -6.10
CA GLN A 112 -8.54 -0.44 -4.71
C GLN A 112 -8.68 -1.90 -4.31
N LYS A 113 -8.24 -2.22 -3.09
CA LYS A 113 -8.39 -3.55 -2.48
C LYS A 113 -9.60 -3.55 -1.57
N TRP A 114 -10.63 -4.28 -1.97
CA TRP A 114 -11.88 -4.44 -1.24
C TRP A 114 -11.89 -5.75 -0.46
N MET A 115 -12.39 -5.72 0.77
CA MET A 115 -12.57 -6.90 1.61
C MET A 115 -14.05 -7.10 1.89
N ASP A 116 -14.61 -8.20 1.39
CA ASP A 116 -15.98 -8.57 1.69
C ASP A 116 -16.04 -9.28 3.04
N LEU A 117 -16.97 -8.87 3.88
CA LEU A 117 -17.17 -9.43 5.22
C LEU A 117 -18.45 -10.28 5.28
N ASP A 118 -18.42 -11.38 6.00
CA ASP A 118 -19.63 -12.11 6.39
C ASP A 118 -20.39 -11.39 7.51
N ALA A 119 -21.55 -11.94 7.90
CA ALA A 119 -22.38 -11.39 8.97
C ALA A 119 -21.71 -11.44 10.37
N GLN A 120 -20.55 -12.08 10.50
CA GLN A 120 -19.75 -12.14 11.72
C GLN A 120 -18.52 -11.22 11.63
N GLY A 121 -18.32 -10.49 10.53
CA GLY A 121 -17.20 -9.60 10.30
C GLY A 121 -15.92 -10.30 9.82
N ASN A 122 -15.98 -11.58 9.45
CA ASN A 122 -14.82 -12.28 8.90
C ASN A 122 -14.66 -11.95 7.41
N ILE A 123 -13.41 -11.79 6.97
CA ILE A 123 -13.10 -11.59 5.55
C ILE A 123 -13.39 -12.89 4.78
N VAL A 124 -14.29 -12.81 3.80
CA VAL A 124 -14.65 -13.94 2.93
C VAL A 124 -14.12 -13.81 1.51
N ALA A 125 -13.84 -12.59 1.05
CA ALA A 125 -13.21 -12.33 -0.23
C ALA A 125 -12.35 -11.07 -0.17
N VAL A 126 -11.32 -11.04 -1.02
CA VAL A 126 -10.50 -9.85 -1.27
C VAL A 126 -10.47 -9.64 -2.78
N GLU A 127 -10.94 -8.48 -3.23
CA GLU A 127 -11.06 -8.16 -4.65
C GLU A 127 -10.32 -6.87 -5.00
N GLN A 128 -9.81 -6.77 -6.23
CA GLN A 128 -9.31 -5.51 -6.78
C GLN A 128 -10.40 -4.85 -7.62
N GLN A 129 -10.67 -3.57 -7.38
CA GLN A 129 -11.61 -2.77 -8.14
C GLN A 129 -10.95 -1.47 -8.63
N THR A 130 -11.44 -0.93 -9.75
CA THR A 130 -10.98 0.37 -10.24
C THR A 130 -11.55 1.48 -9.36
N GLY A 131 -10.66 2.30 -8.82
CA GLY A 131 -10.99 3.53 -8.13
C GLY A 131 -10.86 4.74 -9.06
N ASP A 132 -10.50 5.87 -8.47
CA ASP A 132 -10.34 7.12 -9.19
C ASP A 132 -9.11 7.14 -10.10
N THR A 133 -9.17 8.00 -11.11
CA THR A 133 -8.10 8.21 -12.08
C THR A 133 -7.47 9.58 -11.87
N LEU A 134 -6.15 9.63 -11.75
CA LEU A 134 -5.38 10.87 -11.76
C LEU A 134 -4.67 11.03 -13.10
N VAL A 135 -4.71 12.25 -13.64
CA VAL A 135 -3.99 12.61 -14.86
C VAL A 135 -2.65 13.25 -14.48
N PHE A 136 -1.56 12.79 -15.09
CA PHE A 136 -0.25 13.40 -14.94
C PHE A 136 -0.24 14.79 -15.58
N ASN A 137 0.14 15.81 -14.82
CA ASN A 137 0.28 17.18 -15.29
C ASN A 137 1.79 17.54 -15.46
N GLN A 138 2.19 18.79 -15.21
CA GLN A 138 3.60 19.18 -15.28
C GLN A 138 4.39 18.77 -14.03
N GLU A 139 3.70 18.51 -12.92
CA GLU A 139 4.26 18.05 -11.67
C GLU A 139 4.04 16.53 -11.55
N THR A 140 4.92 15.87 -10.79
CA THR A 140 4.78 14.43 -10.55
C THR A 140 3.68 14.16 -9.53
N LEU A 141 3.26 12.90 -9.39
CA LEU A 141 2.33 12.51 -8.33
C LEU A 141 3.03 12.51 -6.97
N SER A 142 2.31 12.92 -5.94
CA SER A 142 2.73 12.84 -4.55
C SER A 142 1.78 11.96 -3.74
N TRP A 143 2.24 11.50 -2.58
CA TRP A 143 1.32 11.01 -1.56
C TRP A 143 0.83 12.16 -0.69
N GLN A 144 -0.35 12.01 -0.13
CA GLN A 144 -0.96 12.96 0.79
C GLN A 144 -1.61 12.19 1.95
N GLU A 145 -1.41 12.69 3.16
CA GLU A 145 -2.16 12.25 4.34
C GLU A 145 -3.54 12.91 4.36
N LEU A 146 -4.56 12.12 4.63
CA LEU A 146 -5.94 12.54 4.82
C LEU A 146 -6.41 12.08 6.19
N ASP A 147 -7.31 12.85 6.80
CA ASP A 147 -8.08 12.35 7.93
C ASP A 147 -8.97 11.19 7.47
N ALA A 148 -9.02 10.14 8.28
CA ALA A 148 -9.94 9.03 8.06
C ALA A 148 -11.39 9.52 8.13
N ALA A 149 -12.22 9.03 7.22
CA ALA A 149 -13.64 9.34 7.23
C ALA A 149 -14.30 8.77 8.51
N ILE A 150 -15.40 9.38 8.94
CA ILE A 150 -16.23 8.84 10.02
C ILE A 150 -16.71 7.45 9.61
N GLY A 151 -16.50 6.46 10.48
CA GLY A 151 -16.86 5.08 10.19
C GLY A 151 -16.16 4.04 11.06
N GLU A 152 -16.43 2.78 10.74
CA GLU A 152 -15.85 1.62 11.40
C GLU A 152 -14.61 1.15 10.64
N TYR A 153 -13.52 0.95 11.38
CA TYR A 153 -12.24 0.48 10.87
C TYR A 153 -11.84 -0.81 11.58
N VAL A 154 -11.12 -1.67 10.87
CA VAL A 154 -10.53 -2.88 11.44
C VAL A 154 -9.01 -2.73 11.44
N ILE A 155 -8.42 -2.73 12.63
CA ILE A 155 -6.96 -2.78 12.81
C ILE A 155 -6.58 -4.25 13.03
N GLY A 156 -5.62 -4.74 12.25
CA GLY A 156 -5.07 -6.08 12.38
C GLY A 156 -3.58 -6.06 12.70
N TYR A 157 -3.15 -6.84 13.67
CA TYR A 157 -1.74 -7.18 13.86
C TYR A 157 -1.51 -8.61 13.36
N ILE A 158 -0.48 -8.81 12.56
CA ILE A 158 -0.03 -10.11 12.10
C ILE A 158 1.43 -10.24 12.51
N VAL A 159 1.75 -11.28 13.26
CA VAL A 159 3.11 -11.61 13.70
C VAL A 159 3.47 -12.95 13.10
N GLU A 160 4.53 -12.97 12.29
CA GLU A 160 5.08 -14.17 11.67
C GLU A 160 6.43 -14.52 12.31
N ASP A 161 6.64 -15.80 12.65
CA ASP A 161 7.93 -16.29 13.11
C ASP A 161 8.87 -16.65 11.93
N LEU A 162 10.13 -16.98 12.23
CA LEU A 162 11.12 -17.33 11.19
C LEU A 162 10.82 -18.66 10.48
N ASP A 163 9.92 -19.47 11.03
CA ASP A 163 9.45 -20.72 10.42
C ASP A 163 8.22 -20.47 9.53
N GLY A 164 7.77 -19.22 9.40
CA GLY A 164 6.61 -18.81 8.60
C GLY A 164 5.26 -19.03 9.28
N ASN A 165 5.23 -19.30 10.59
CA ASN A 165 3.98 -19.42 11.32
C ASN A 165 3.48 -18.03 11.70
N SER A 166 2.29 -17.69 11.22
CA SER A 166 1.63 -16.43 11.49
C SER A 166 0.55 -16.55 12.57
N LYS A 167 0.50 -15.57 13.48
CA LYS A 167 -0.63 -15.31 14.37
C LYS A 167 -1.17 -13.91 14.10
N SER A 168 -2.49 -13.79 14.04
CA SER A 168 -3.14 -12.50 13.88
C SER A 168 -4.14 -12.19 14.98
N THR A 169 -4.32 -10.90 15.27
CA THR A 169 -5.41 -10.38 16.09
C THR A 169 -5.98 -9.15 15.41
N TYR A 170 -7.29 -8.96 15.54
CA TYR A 170 -8.00 -7.84 14.93
C TYR A 170 -8.84 -7.13 15.98
N ALA A 171 -8.94 -5.81 15.86
CA ALA A 171 -9.80 -4.97 16.68
C ALA A 171 -10.59 -4.04 15.76
N THR A 172 -11.88 -3.87 16.05
CA THR A 172 -12.71 -2.85 15.42
C THR A 172 -12.61 -1.56 16.23
N ILE A 173 -12.47 -0.45 15.54
CA ILE A 173 -12.42 0.90 16.10
C ILE A 173 -13.35 1.83 15.32
N SER A 174 -13.92 2.81 16.00
CA SER A 174 -14.83 3.79 15.40
C SER A 174 -14.15 5.15 15.34
N VAL A 175 -14.20 5.80 14.17
CA VAL A 175 -13.83 7.20 13.97
C VAL A 175 -15.11 8.03 14.01
N GLU A 176 -15.17 9.03 14.87
CA GLU A 176 -16.33 9.92 15.13
C GLU A 176 -16.06 11.38 14.78
#